data_AF-A0A8B6CYK3-F1
#
_entry.id   AF-A0A8B6CYK3-F1
#
_cell.length_a   1.000
_cell.length_b   1.000
_cell.length_c   1.000
_cell.angle_alpha   90.00
_cell.angle_beta   90.00
_cell.angle_gamma   90.00
#
_symmetry.space_group_name_H-M   'P 1'
#
loop_
_entity.id
_entity.type
_entity.pdbx_description
1 polymer ?
#
loop_
_entity_poly.entity_id
_entity_poly.type
_entity_poly.pdbx_seq_one_letter_code
_entity_poly.pdbx_strand_id
1 'polypeptide(L)'
;MKYKQEASGCKCDPKYCKNDCKNDKECKTKIQYIIDNTAYDLDIDKVKYNSGLRFIAKICLNNLWGHFGMRDNFTQKEYCFTLEHITKIVFNEKYKDISTMILDEDIVLTEYKNKEEYSKPNPSVNVYIALFTTAHARLKLYELLDILQERVLYMDTDSCIYNDDGSEACKKIESMMGNKLGDLTDEIVSKHNANHIKQFISAGPKDYSMKLDTEKLVSCCKGFRLNAEVEKRLH
;
A
#
# COMPACT_ATOMS: atom_id res chain seq x y z
N MET A 1 12.57 -5.69 5.93
CA MET A 1 11.67 -6.85 5.79
C MET A 1 11.56 -7.62 7.10
N LYS A 2 12.69 -8.02 7.71
CA LYS A 2 12.81 -8.63 9.04
C LYS A 2 11.85 -8.05 10.11
N TYR A 3 11.97 -6.77 10.45
CA TYR A 3 11.12 -6.14 11.49
C TYR A 3 9.62 -6.20 11.21
N LYS A 4 9.19 -6.14 9.94
CA LYS A 4 7.77 -6.28 9.57
C LYS A 4 7.30 -7.70 9.87
N GLN A 5 8.12 -8.70 9.55
CA GLN A 5 7.79 -10.11 9.76
C GLN A 5 7.80 -10.46 11.26
N GLU A 6 8.79 -10.00 12.02
CA GLU A 6 8.86 -10.16 13.48
C GLU A 6 7.65 -9.52 14.18
N ALA A 7 7.28 -8.30 13.79
CA ALA A 7 6.13 -7.59 14.34
C ALA A 7 4.77 -8.14 13.85
N SER A 8 4.75 -8.92 12.76
CA SER A 8 3.54 -9.58 12.29
C SER A 8 3.16 -10.74 13.20
N GLY A 9 4.13 -11.40 13.83
CA GLY A 9 3.91 -12.45 14.83
C GLY A 9 2.94 -13.55 14.36
N CYS A 10 2.44 -14.34 15.32
CA CYS A 10 1.17 -15.04 15.14
C CYS A 10 0.07 -14.10 15.62
N LYS A 11 -0.87 -13.72 14.74
CA LYS A 11 -2.17 -13.22 15.20
C LYS A 11 -2.83 -14.41 15.91
N CYS A 12 -3.10 -14.27 17.20
CA CYS A 12 -3.93 -15.23 17.90
C CYS A 12 -5.32 -15.11 17.28
N ASP A 13 -5.70 -16.06 16.41
CA ASP A 13 -7.09 -16.16 15.98
C ASP A 13 -7.91 -16.43 17.26
N PRO A 14 -8.85 -15.53 17.63
CA PRO A 14 -9.65 -15.72 18.84
C PRO A 14 -10.43 -17.04 18.86
N LYS A 15 -10.66 -17.67 17.69
CA LYS A 15 -11.27 -18.99 17.58
C LYS A 15 -10.34 -20.14 18.02
N TYR A 16 -9.02 -19.97 17.90
CA TYR A 16 -8.06 -21.07 18.08
C TYR A 16 -7.03 -20.85 19.20
N CYS A 17 -6.78 -19.62 19.64
CA CYS A 17 -5.69 -19.34 20.57
C CYS A 17 -6.14 -18.45 21.74
N LYS A 18 -6.39 -19.08 22.90
CA LYS A 18 -6.69 -18.41 24.16
C LYS A 18 -5.38 -17.96 24.83
N ASN A 19 -5.04 -16.69 24.65
CA ASN A 19 -4.20 -15.87 25.53
C ASN A 19 -2.66 -15.92 25.42
N ASP A 20 -2.00 -16.87 24.75
CA ASP A 20 -0.54 -16.77 24.57
C ASP A 20 -0.02 -17.53 23.33
N CYS A 21 0.06 -16.84 22.20
CA CYS A 21 0.60 -17.41 20.95
C CYS A 21 2.06 -17.92 21.07
N LYS A 22 2.84 -17.49 22.08
CA LYS A 22 4.23 -17.94 22.26
C LYS A 22 4.38 -19.42 22.66
N ASN A 23 3.38 -19.99 23.33
CA ASN A 23 3.43 -21.39 23.79
C ASN A 23 2.55 -22.35 22.99
N ASP A 24 1.85 -21.84 21.97
CA ASP A 24 1.11 -22.67 21.05
C ASP A 24 2.06 -23.44 20.12
N LYS A 25 1.95 -24.77 20.13
CA LYS A 25 2.74 -25.67 19.28
C LYS A 25 2.53 -25.37 17.79
N GLU A 26 1.33 -24.92 17.41
CA GLU A 26 1.05 -24.50 16.04
C GLU A 26 1.76 -23.20 15.67
N CYS A 27 1.79 -22.21 16.57
CA CYS A 27 2.47 -20.95 16.30
C CYS A 27 3.98 -21.15 16.18
N LYS A 28 4.60 -21.99 17.03
CA LYS A 28 6.02 -22.33 16.91
C LYS A 28 6.34 -23.01 15.57
N THR A 29 5.50 -23.94 15.15
CA THR A 29 5.66 -24.63 13.85
C THR A 29 5.52 -23.64 12.68
N LYS A 30 4.55 -22.71 12.75
CA LYS A 30 4.36 -21.64 11.75
C LYS A 30 5.56 -20.70 11.69
N ILE A 31 6.10 -20.30 12.85
CA ILE A 31 7.29 -19.43 12.92
C ILE A 31 8.51 -20.15 12.36
N GLN A 32 8.72 -21.43 12.70
CA GLN A 32 9.82 -22.22 12.16
C GLN A 32 9.72 -22.38 10.65
N TYR A 33 8.53 -22.67 10.12
CA TYR A 33 8.30 -22.73 8.67
C TYR A 33 8.66 -21.41 7.98
N ILE A 34 8.32 -20.27 8.57
CA ILE A 34 8.69 -18.94 8.03
C ILE A 34 10.21 -18.78 8.04
N ILE A 35 10.90 -19.16 9.11
CA ILE A 35 12.36 -19.11 9.20
C ILE A 35 13.01 -19.95 8.10
N ASP A 36 12.60 -21.22 8.00
CA ASP A 36 13.18 -22.18 7.05
C ASP A 36 12.97 -21.76 5.59
N ASN A 37 11.94 -20.96 5.32
CA ASN A 37 11.57 -20.54 3.97
C ASN A 37 11.88 -19.06 3.67
N THR A 38 12.43 -18.28 4.59
CA THR A 38 12.79 -16.87 4.34
C THR A 38 14.29 -16.69 4.12
N ALA A 39 14.67 -15.68 3.33
CA ALA A 39 16.06 -15.40 3.00
C ALA A 39 16.80 -14.54 4.05
N TYR A 40 16.22 -14.35 5.25
CA TYR A 40 16.78 -13.48 6.28
C TYR A 40 16.60 -14.06 7.68
N ASP A 41 17.63 -13.92 8.52
CA ASP A 41 17.64 -14.46 9.87
C ASP A 41 16.61 -13.76 10.76
N LEU A 42 15.53 -14.49 11.08
CA LEU A 42 14.50 -14.08 12.01
C LEU A 42 14.87 -14.55 13.42
N ASP A 43 14.76 -13.64 14.39
CA ASP A 43 14.97 -13.97 15.78
C ASP A 43 13.63 -14.40 16.39
N ILE A 44 13.48 -15.69 16.69
CA ILE A 44 12.24 -16.30 17.22
C ILE A 44 11.73 -15.53 18.45
N ASP A 45 12.63 -15.09 19.33
CA ASP A 45 12.25 -14.43 20.58
C ASP A 45 11.63 -13.04 20.36
N LYS A 46 11.99 -12.41 19.23
CA LYS A 46 11.46 -11.12 18.77
C LYS A 46 10.17 -11.25 17.96
N VAL A 47 9.79 -12.45 17.52
CA VAL A 47 8.54 -12.67 16.80
C VAL A 47 7.36 -12.52 17.77
N LYS A 48 6.76 -11.33 17.79
CA LYS A 48 5.61 -10.99 18.63
C LYS A 48 4.69 -10.04 17.86
N TYR A 49 3.39 -10.34 17.89
CA TYR A 49 2.40 -9.45 17.29
C TYR A 49 2.49 -8.05 17.92
N ASN A 50 2.82 -7.06 17.09
CA ASN A 50 2.88 -5.65 17.45
C ASN A 50 2.35 -4.82 16.28
N SER A 51 1.10 -4.37 16.38
CA SER A 51 0.42 -3.63 15.32
C SER A 51 1.12 -2.32 14.96
N GLY A 52 1.60 -1.57 15.96
CA GLY A 52 2.30 -0.30 15.76
C GLY A 52 3.65 -0.46 15.09
N LEU A 53 4.49 -1.38 15.57
CA LEU A 53 5.78 -1.66 14.96
C LEU A 53 5.62 -2.23 13.55
N ARG A 54 4.63 -3.10 13.33
CA ARG A 54 4.29 -3.62 12.01
C ARG A 54 3.89 -2.50 11.06
N PHE A 55 3.09 -1.54 11.53
CA PHE A 55 2.67 -0.38 10.75
C PHE A 55 3.87 0.48 10.34
N ILE A 56 4.75 0.83 11.28
CA ILE A 56 5.97 1.60 11.01
C ILE A 56 6.87 0.86 10.03
N ALA A 57 7.16 -0.42 10.29
CA ALA A 57 8.00 -1.24 9.42
C ALA A 57 7.42 -1.38 8.00
N LYS A 58 6.08 -1.48 7.87
CA LYS A 58 5.39 -1.50 6.58
C LYS A 58 5.54 -0.16 5.86
N ILE A 59 5.34 0.96 6.55
CA ILE A 59 5.51 2.31 5.96
C ILE A 59 6.94 2.51 5.48
N CYS A 60 7.95 2.18 6.30
CA CYS A 60 9.34 2.34 5.90
C CYS A 60 9.67 1.55 4.63
N LEU A 61 9.18 0.31 4.52
CA LEU A 61 9.38 -0.51 3.32
C LEU A 61 8.67 0.07 2.09
N ASN A 62 7.43 0.55 2.27
CA ASN A 62 6.66 1.16 1.19
C ASN A 62 7.27 2.48 0.72
N ASN A 63 7.79 3.28 1.64
CA ASN A 63 8.47 4.54 1.31
C ASN A 63 9.81 4.29 0.64
N LEU A 64 10.55 3.25 1.04
CA LEU A 64 11.86 2.94 0.47
C LEU A 64 11.76 2.64 -1.03
N TRP A 65 10.82 1.80 -1.46
CA TRP A 65 10.68 1.51 -2.90
C TRP A 65 10.19 2.75 -3.67
N GLY A 66 9.29 3.53 -3.08
CA GLY A 66 8.79 4.78 -3.69
C GLY A 66 9.90 5.82 -3.85
N HIS A 67 10.83 5.88 -2.89
CA HIS A 67 12.00 6.74 -2.92
C HIS A 67 12.90 6.43 -4.12
N PHE A 68 13.12 5.15 -4.45
CA PHE A 68 13.91 4.77 -5.63
C PHE A 68 13.29 5.22 -6.96
N GLY A 69 11.97 5.43 -7.01
CA GLY A 69 11.25 5.93 -8.19
C GLY A 69 10.90 7.42 -8.10
N MET A 70 11.44 8.14 -7.11
CA MET A 70 11.11 9.53 -6.87
C MET A 70 11.65 10.42 -7.99
N ARG A 71 10.84 11.34 -8.49
CA ARG A 71 11.27 12.33 -9.47
C ARG A 71 12.26 13.31 -8.81
N ASP A 72 13.35 13.64 -9.48
CA ASP A 72 14.38 14.52 -8.92
C ASP A 72 13.95 15.99 -8.83
N ASN A 73 13.14 16.46 -9.78
CA ASN A 73 12.81 17.87 -9.93
C ASN A 73 11.32 18.13 -9.67
N PHE A 74 11.00 18.46 -8.42
CA PHE A 74 9.66 18.88 -7.99
C PHE A 74 9.45 20.39 -8.15
N THR A 75 8.21 20.79 -8.37
CA THR A 75 7.79 22.20 -8.23
C THR A 75 8.09 22.67 -6.81
N GLN A 76 8.89 23.71 -6.69
CA GLN A 76 9.14 24.43 -5.45
C GLN A 76 8.06 25.49 -5.26
N LYS A 77 7.72 25.73 -4.00
CA LYS A 77 6.75 26.76 -3.62
C LYS A 77 7.39 27.63 -2.57
N GLU A 78 7.44 28.93 -2.81
CA GLU A 78 7.97 29.91 -1.87
C GLU A 78 6.94 31.01 -1.62
N TYR A 79 6.78 31.37 -0.35
CA TYR A 79 5.98 32.52 0.06
C TYR A 79 6.87 33.76 0.05
N CYS A 80 6.53 34.70 -0.82
CA CYS A 80 7.28 35.92 -1.05
C CYS A 80 6.54 37.11 -0.43
N PHE A 81 7.23 37.86 0.41
CA PHE A 81 6.69 39.02 1.11
C PHE A 81 7.17 40.36 0.55
N THR A 82 8.09 40.33 -0.41
CA THR A 82 8.67 41.52 -1.02
C THR A 82 8.83 41.35 -2.52
N LEU A 83 8.74 42.46 -3.25
CA LEU A 83 8.99 42.48 -4.69
C LEU A 83 10.42 42.02 -5.03
N GLU A 84 11.40 42.35 -4.19
CA GLU A 84 12.79 41.88 -4.39
C GLU A 84 12.88 40.35 -4.34
N HIS A 85 12.15 39.71 -3.44
CA HIS A 85 12.14 38.25 -3.35
C HIS A 85 11.50 37.62 -4.61
N ILE A 86 10.37 38.16 -5.06
CA ILE A 86 9.68 37.68 -6.27
C ILE A 86 10.58 37.84 -7.50
N THR A 87 11.18 39.02 -7.67
CA THR A 87 12.04 39.31 -8.83
C THR A 87 13.28 38.42 -8.85
N LYS A 88 13.88 38.10 -7.69
CA LYS A 88 14.97 37.12 -7.59
C LYS A 88 14.60 35.74 -8.10
N ILE A 89 13.34 35.32 -7.95
CA ILE A 89 12.86 34.03 -8.46
C ILE A 89 12.50 34.15 -9.95
N VAL A 90 11.68 35.15 -10.31
CA VAL A 90 11.14 35.33 -11.67
C VAL A 90 12.25 35.53 -12.70
N PHE A 91 13.29 36.29 -12.36
CA PHE A 91 14.41 36.56 -13.27
C PHE A 91 15.59 35.59 -13.09
N ASN A 92 15.45 34.54 -12.27
CA ASN A 92 16.50 33.54 -12.13
C ASN A 92 16.55 32.65 -13.37
N GLU A 93 17.66 32.70 -14.10
CA GLU A 93 17.87 31.87 -15.29
C GLU A 93 17.85 30.36 -15.00
N LYS A 94 18.02 29.95 -13.74
CA LYS A 94 17.98 28.54 -13.33
C LYS A 94 16.57 27.98 -13.28
N TYR A 95 15.55 28.83 -13.20
CA TYR A 95 14.16 28.42 -12.99
C TYR A 95 13.35 28.43 -14.30
N LYS A 96 12.32 27.59 -14.35
CA LYS A 96 11.32 27.47 -15.42
C LYS A 96 9.94 27.24 -14.81
N ASP A 97 8.91 27.31 -15.65
CA ASP A 97 7.50 27.11 -15.26
C ASP A 97 7.09 28.00 -14.07
N ILE A 98 7.50 29.27 -14.09
CA ILE A 98 7.28 30.18 -12.97
C ILE A 98 5.82 30.66 -12.99
N SER A 99 5.13 30.49 -11.86
CA SER A 99 3.78 30.98 -11.65
C SER A 99 3.74 31.77 -10.35
N THR A 100 3.02 32.89 -10.33
CA THR A 100 2.83 33.71 -9.13
C THR A 100 1.35 33.87 -8.87
N MET A 101 0.96 33.74 -7.61
CA MET A 101 -0.40 33.93 -7.13
C MET A 101 -0.36 34.85 -5.92
N ILE A 102 -1.06 35.96 -6.00
CA ILE A 102 -1.26 36.86 -4.86
C ILE A 102 -2.25 36.17 -3.92
N LEU A 103 -1.83 35.92 -2.68
CA LEU A 103 -2.68 35.35 -1.64
C LEU A 103 -3.30 36.43 -0.75
N ASP A 104 -2.54 37.50 -0.50
CA ASP A 104 -2.92 38.64 0.32
C ASP A 104 -2.12 39.90 -0.10
N GLU A 105 -2.39 41.05 0.50
CA GLU A 105 -1.73 42.34 0.20
C GLU A 105 -0.19 42.24 0.25
N ASP A 106 0.35 41.51 1.25
CA ASP A 106 1.79 41.38 1.47
C ASP A 106 2.32 39.97 1.19
N ILE A 107 1.53 39.06 0.59
CA ILE A 107 1.93 37.65 0.41
C ILE A 107 1.65 37.18 -1.01
N VAL A 108 2.72 36.81 -1.69
CA VAL A 108 2.68 36.19 -3.02
C VAL A 108 3.24 34.78 -2.95
N LEU A 109 2.45 33.79 -3.32
CA LEU A 109 2.93 32.43 -3.55
C LEU A 109 3.59 32.36 -4.92
N THR A 110 4.87 32.02 -4.96
CA THR A 110 5.62 31.80 -6.19
C THR A 110 5.94 30.33 -6.33
N GLU A 111 5.51 29.73 -7.43
CA GLU A 111 5.82 28.35 -7.80
C GLU A 111 6.80 28.33 -8.97
N TYR A 112 7.80 27.45 -8.92
CA TYR A 112 8.77 27.32 -10.00
C TYR A 112 9.41 25.93 -10.00
N LYS A 113 10.08 25.57 -11.10
CA LYS A 113 10.92 24.37 -11.20
C LYS A 113 12.33 24.74 -11.60
N ASN A 114 13.30 23.92 -11.23
CA ASN A 114 14.64 24.05 -11.82
C ASN A 114 14.59 23.62 -13.29
N LYS A 115 15.35 24.28 -14.17
CA LYS A 115 15.64 23.71 -15.49
C LYS A 115 16.45 22.43 -15.31
N GLU A 116 16.35 21.51 -16.27
CA GLU A 116 16.98 20.19 -16.17
C GLU A 116 18.50 20.27 -16.07
N GLU A 117 19.12 21.23 -16.74
CA GLU A 117 20.57 21.52 -16.68
C GLU A 117 21.06 21.90 -15.27
N TYR A 118 20.18 22.49 -14.46
CA TYR A 118 20.47 22.90 -13.08
C TYR A 118 19.88 21.94 -12.04
N SER A 119 19.15 20.92 -12.48
CA SER A 119 18.58 19.86 -11.64
C SER A 119 19.69 18.91 -11.22
N LYS A 120 20.00 18.85 -9.92
CA LYS A 120 20.93 17.85 -9.39
C LYS A 120 20.21 16.50 -9.26
N PRO A 121 20.74 15.42 -9.85
CA PRO A 121 20.17 14.09 -9.64
C PRO A 121 20.30 13.71 -8.16
N ASN A 122 19.29 13.05 -7.60
CA ASN A 122 19.36 12.60 -6.23
C ASN A 122 20.18 11.30 -6.15
N PRO A 123 21.35 11.28 -5.46
CA PRO A 123 22.21 10.10 -5.43
C PRO A 123 21.59 8.89 -4.69
N SER A 124 20.49 9.12 -3.96
CA SER A 124 19.77 8.06 -3.24
C SER A 124 18.62 7.43 -4.03
N VAL A 125 18.33 7.93 -5.24
CA VAL A 125 17.28 7.42 -6.13
C VAL A 125 17.88 6.47 -7.16
N ASN A 126 17.16 5.40 -7.50
CA ASN A 126 17.56 4.47 -8.54
C ASN A 126 16.32 3.94 -9.27
N VAL A 127 16.03 4.56 -10.41
CA VAL A 127 14.83 4.25 -11.20
C VAL A 127 14.77 2.80 -11.64
N TYR A 128 15.92 2.13 -11.84
CA TYR A 128 15.95 0.71 -12.21
C TYR A 128 15.43 -0.17 -11.10
N ILE A 129 15.77 0.12 -9.83
CA ILE A 129 15.23 -0.63 -8.69
C ILE A 129 13.70 -0.48 -8.63
N ALA A 130 13.18 0.73 -8.82
CA ALA A 130 11.74 0.96 -8.86
C ALA A 130 11.06 0.25 -10.05
N LEU A 131 11.67 0.29 -11.23
CA LEU A 131 11.19 -0.40 -12.43
C LEU A 131 11.09 -1.90 -12.18
N PHE A 132 12.16 -2.55 -11.75
CA PHE A 132 12.17 -3.99 -11.49
C PHE A 132 11.22 -4.37 -10.35
N THR A 133 11.16 -3.59 -9.27
CA THR A 133 10.24 -3.85 -8.16
C THR A 133 8.79 -3.84 -8.63
N THR A 134 8.40 -2.82 -9.41
CA THR A 134 7.02 -2.73 -9.95
C THR A 134 6.73 -3.77 -11.03
N ALA A 135 7.72 -4.14 -11.85
CA ALA A 135 7.59 -5.20 -12.85
C ALA A 135 7.36 -6.56 -12.18
N HIS A 136 8.18 -6.92 -11.19
CA HIS A 136 8.01 -8.16 -10.43
C HIS A 136 6.70 -8.22 -9.66
N ALA A 137 6.25 -7.11 -9.06
CA ALA A 137 4.94 -7.03 -8.41
C ALA A 137 3.80 -7.29 -9.42
N ARG A 138 3.88 -6.73 -10.63
CA ARG A 138 2.89 -6.99 -11.69
C ARG A 138 2.92 -8.43 -12.18
N LEU A 139 4.09 -9.04 -12.33
CA LEU A 139 4.22 -10.46 -12.69
C LEU A 139 3.57 -11.36 -11.64
N LYS A 140 3.77 -11.04 -10.35
CA LYS A 140 3.11 -11.77 -9.25
C LYS A 140 1.59 -11.64 -9.27
N LEU A 141 1.07 -10.45 -9.56
CA LEU A 141 -0.37 -10.27 -9.78
C LEU A 141 -0.83 -11.05 -11.02
N TYR A 142 -0.06 -11.05 -12.11
CA TYR A 142 -0.40 -11.77 -13.32
C TYR A 142 -0.47 -13.29 -13.12
N GLU A 143 0.43 -13.88 -12.32
CA GLU A 143 0.36 -15.30 -11.93
C GLU A 143 -0.99 -15.65 -11.28
N LEU A 144 -1.53 -14.76 -10.44
CA LEU A 144 -2.84 -14.92 -9.80
C LEU A 144 -3.98 -14.82 -10.83
N LEU A 145 -3.91 -13.83 -11.74
CA LEU A 145 -4.91 -13.63 -12.79
C LEU A 145 -4.93 -14.80 -13.78
N ASP A 146 -3.78 -15.37 -14.11
CA ASP A 146 -3.66 -16.50 -15.02
C ASP A 146 -4.23 -17.80 -14.43
N ILE A 147 -4.28 -17.92 -13.10
CA ILE A 147 -4.98 -19.04 -12.45
C ILE A 147 -6.50 -18.78 -12.44
N LEU A 148 -6.90 -17.57 -12.06
CA LEU A 148 -8.31 -17.23 -11.85
C LEU A 148 -9.08 -17.03 -13.16
N GLN A 149 -8.43 -16.56 -14.22
CA GLN A 149 -9.03 -16.32 -15.54
C GLN A 149 -10.31 -15.48 -15.42
N GLU A 150 -11.43 -15.93 -15.99
CA GLU A 150 -12.72 -15.23 -16.02
C GLU A 150 -13.37 -15.02 -14.64
N ARG A 151 -12.86 -15.65 -13.58
CA ARG A 151 -13.37 -15.46 -12.21
C ARG A 151 -12.97 -14.12 -11.61
N VAL A 152 -12.02 -13.39 -12.19
CA VAL A 152 -11.55 -12.11 -11.67
C VAL A 152 -12.62 -11.04 -11.85
N LEU A 153 -13.09 -10.46 -10.74
CA LEU A 153 -14.07 -9.37 -10.74
C LEU A 153 -13.39 -7.99 -10.67
N TYR A 154 -12.26 -7.89 -9.97
CA TYR A 154 -11.51 -6.65 -9.83
C TYR A 154 -10.06 -6.92 -9.43
N MET A 155 -9.15 -6.04 -9.83
CA MET A 155 -7.74 -6.08 -9.43
C MET A 155 -7.19 -4.67 -9.16
N ASP A 156 -6.35 -4.52 -8.13
CA ASP A 156 -5.61 -3.30 -7.88
C ASP A 156 -4.28 -3.61 -7.21
N THR A 157 -3.19 -3.34 -7.94
CA THR A 157 -1.77 -3.36 -7.51
C THR A 157 -1.28 -4.68 -6.91
N ASP A 158 -1.78 -5.04 -5.73
CA ASP A 158 -1.41 -6.21 -4.93
C ASP A 158 -2.64 -6.96 -4.38
N SER A 159 -3.83 -6.68 -4.90
CA SER A 159 -5.10 -7.30 -4.49
C SER A 159 -5.95 -7.73 -5.69
N CYS A 160 -6.73 -8.79 -5.51
CA CYS A 160 -7.67 -9.32 -6.48
C CYS A 160 -8.97 -9.72 -5.77
N ILE A 161 -10.10 -9.37 -6.35
CA ILE A 161 -11.43 -9.84 -5.95
C ILE A 161 -11.88 -10.79 -7.05
N TYR A 162 -12.31 -11.98 -6.67
CA TYR A 162 -12.73 -13.01 -7.61
C TYR A 162 -14.00 -13.70 -7.13
N ASN A 163 -14.71 -14.31 -8.07
CA ASN A 163 -15.84 -15.17 -7.80
C ASN A 163 -15.35 -16.57 -7.44
N ASP A 164 -15.65 -17.03 -6.23
CA ASP A 164 -15.32 -18.38 -5.80
C ASP A 164 -16.44 -19.36 -6.18
N ASP A 165 -16.16 -20.18 -7.19
CA ASP A 165 -17.04 -21.24 -7.70
C ASP A 165 -16.66 -22.63 -7.19
N GLY A 166 -15.70 -22.75 -6.26
CA GLY A 166 -15.17 -24.03 -5.77
C GLY A 166 -14.35 -24.82 -6.79
N SER A 167 -13.96 -24.20 -7.91
CA SER A 167 -13.13 -24.83 -8.93
C SER A 167 -11.71 -25.15 -8.43
N GLU A 168 -11.00 -26.00 -9.17
CA GLU A 168 -9.59 -26.30 -8.89
C GLU A 168 -8.69 -25.05 -8.94
N ALA A 169 -9.09 -24.02 -9.71
CA ALA A 169 -8.40 -22.74 -9.72
C ALA A 169 -8.52 -22.03 -8.36
N CYS A 170 -9.72 -21.96 -7.78
CA CYS A 170 -9.95 -21.38 -6.46
C CYS A 170 -9.18 -22.14 -5.37
N LYS A 171 -9.23 -23.47 -5.39
CA LYS A 171 -8.47 -24.32 -4.45
C LYS A 171 -6.96 -24.11 -4.57
N LYS A 172 -6.46 -23.89 -5.80
CA LYS A 172 -5.05 -23.55 -6.02
C LYS A 172 -4.70 -22.21 -5.36
N ILE A 173 -5.56 -21.21 -5.45
CA ILE A 173 -5.35 -19.92 -4.76
C ILE A 173 -5.33 -20.10 -3.24
N GLU A 174 -6.27 -20.86 -2.69
CA GLU A 174 -6.28 -21.19 -1.26
C GLU A 174 -4.98 -21.84 -0.80
N SER A 175 -4.41 -22.74 -1.61
CA SER A 175 -3.13 -23.39 -1.32
C SER A 175 -1.92 -22.44 -1.36
N MET A 176 -2.03 -21.31 -2.07
CA MET A 176 -1.01 -20.26 -2.15
C MET A 176 -1.12 -19.23 -1.02
N MET A 177 -2.14 -19.34 -0.17
CA MET A 177 -2.33 -18.46 0.97
C MET A 177 -1.39 -18.85 2.11
N GLY A 178 -0.90 -17.85 2.83
CA GLY A 178 0.05 -18.10 3.90
C GLY A 178 0.41 -16.86 4.70
N ASN A 179 1.35 -17.06 5.63
CA ASN A 179 1.78 -16.03 6.58
C ASN A 179 3.21 -15.54 6.31
N LYS A 180 3.86 -16.05 5.25
CA LYS A 180 5.18 -15.61 4.86
C LYS A 180 5.07 -14.32 4.06
N LEU A 181 6.15 -13.55 4.08
CA LEU A 181 6.27 -12.37 3.23
C LEU A 181 6.16 -12.78 1.74
N GLY A 182 5.16 -12.23 1.06
CA GLY A 182 4.89 -12.49 -0.36
C GLY A 182 3.74 -13.45 -0.61
N ASP A 183 3.26 -14.14 0.42
CA ASP A 183 2.08 -15.01 0.31
C ASP A 183 0.80 -14.19 0.18
N LEU A 184 -0.22 -14.79 -0.43
CA LEU A 184 -1.57 -14.23 -0.48
C LEU A 184 -2.22 -14.29 0.91
N THR A 185 -3.00 -13.27 1.25
CA THR A 185 -3.69 -13.19 2.54
C THR A 185 -5.15 -12.84 2.32
N ASP A 186 -6.05 -13.50 3.07
CA ASP A 186 -7.47 -13.15 3.08
C ASP A 186 -7.68 -11.83 3.83
N GLU A 187 -8.04 -10.76 3.10
CA GLU A 187 -8.35 -9.48 3.71
C GLU A 187 -9.74 -9.43 4.37
N ILE A 188 -10.70 -10.23 3.90
CA ILE A 188 -12.08 -10.23 4.38
C ILE A 188 -12.13 -10.80 5.79
N VAL A 189 -11.48 -11.94 6.00
CA VAL A 189 -11.35 -12.54 7.32
C VAL A 189 -10.51 -11.66 8.24
N SER A 190 -9.36 -11.19 7.76
CA SER A 190 -8.37 -10.55 8.64
C SER A 190 -8.68 -9.10 9.03
N LYS A 191 -9.42 -8.35 8.19
CA LYS A 191 -9.78 -6.93 8.44
C LYS A 191 -11.24 -6.73 8.82
N HIS A 192 -12.16 -7.53 8.27
CA HIS A 192 -13.59 -7.31 8.43
C HIS A 192 -14.28 -8.36 9.32
N ASN A 193 -13.56 -9.43 9.71
CA ASN A 193 -14.11 -10.53 10.51
C ASN A 193 -15.38 -11.15 9.87
N ALA A 194 -15.35 -11.22 8.54
CA ALA A 194 -16.39 -11.75 7.65
C ALA A 194 -15.82 -12.98 6.94
N ASN A 195 -16.68 -13.89 6.46
CA ASN A 195 -16.20 -15.09 5.76
C ASN A 195 -16.11 -14.89 4.25
N HIS A 196 -17.05 -14.15 3.65
CA HIS A 196 -17.06 -13.90 2.20
C HIS A 196 -17.84 -12.62 1.85
N ILE A 197 -17.68 -12.18 0.60
CA ILE A 197 -18.44 -11.09 -0.01
C ILE A 197 -19.72 -11.68 -0.61
N LYS A 198 -20.89 -11.16 -0.21
CA LYS A 198 -22.19 -11.55 -0.78
C LYS A 198 -22.49 -10.85 -2.11
N GLN A 199 -22.15 -9.56 -2.19
CA GLN A 199 -22.41 -8.74 -3.37
C GLN A 199 -21.22 -7.83 -3.63
N PHE A 200 -20.84 -7.72 -4.89
CA PHE A 200 -19.77 -6.84 -5.34
C PHE A 200 -20.25 -6.03 -6.53
N ILE A 201 -20.03 -4.72 -6.48
CA ILE A 201 -20.33 -3.78 -7.56
C ILE A 201 -19.10 -2.91 -7.78
N SER A 202 -18.71 -2.74 -9.03
CA SER A 202 -17.62 -1.88 -9.44
C SER A 202 -18.09 -0.95 -10.54
N ALA A 203 -17.87 0.35 -10.37
CA ALA A 203 -18.11 1.35 -11.40
C ALA A 203 -16.83 1.64 -12.22
N GLY A 204 -15.66 1.25 -11.70
CA GLY A 204 -14.39 1.42 -12.39
C GLY A 204 -13.18 1.29 -11.46
N PRO A 205 -11.99 1.67 -11.96
CA PRO A 205 -10.77 1.62 -11.17
C PRO A 205 -10.86 2.47 -9.90
N LYS A 206 -10.68 1.84 -8.74
CA LYS A 206 -10.73 2.46 -7.40
C LYS A 206 -12.11 3.08 -7.06
N ASP A 207 -13.16 2.55 -7.67
CA ASP A 207 -14.55 2.88 -7.38
C ASP A 207 -15.42 1.61 -7.33
N TYR A 208 -15.54 1.05 -6.13
CA TYR A 208 -16.26 -0.20 -5.90
C TYR A 208 -16.91 -0.24 -4.51
N SER A 209 -17.94 -1.07 -4.39
CA SER A 209 -18.62 -1.36 -3.13
C SER A 209 -18.85 -2.85 -2.99
N MET A 210 -18.70 -3.35 -1.76
CA MET A 210 -18.94 -4.75 -1.43
C MET A 210 -19.83 -4.86 -0.20
N LYS A 211 -20.72 -5.85 -0.22
CA LYS A 211 -21.54 -6.24 0.92
C LYS A 211 -21.03 -7.57 1.46
N LEU A 212 -20.68 -7.60 2.73
CA LEU A 212 -20.14 -8.78 3.40
C LEU A 212 -21.26 -9.69 3.91
N ASP A 213 -20.93 -10.93 4.25
CA ASP A 213 -21.85 -11.88 4.88
C ASP A 213 -22.47 -11.37 6.18
N THR A 214 -21.73 -10.56 6.92
CA THR A 214 -22.15 -9.82 8.13
C THR A 214 -23.12 -8.65 7.87
N GLU A 215 -23.60 -8.47 6.63
CA GLU A 215 -24.41 -7.33 6.15
C GLU A 215 -23.69 -5.97 6.18
N LYS A 216 -22.41 -5.95 6.57
CA LYS A 216 -21.57 -4.76 6.54
C LYS A 216 -21.26 -4.35 5.09
N LEU A 217 -21.44 -3.07 4.79
CA LEU A 217 -21.03 -2.46 3.53
C LEU A 217 -19.62 -1.89 3.65
N VAL A 218 -18.81 -2.11 2.61
CA VAL A 218 -17.46 -1.56 2.49
C VAL A 218 -17.35 -0.93 1.11
N SER A 219 -17.14 0.38 1.07
CA SER A 219 -17.05 1.16 -0.16
C SER A 219 -15.69 1.83 -0.28
N CYS A 220 -15.14 1.81 -1.48
CA CYS A 220 -13.92 2.49 -1.85
C CYS A 220 -14.22 3.38 -3.05
N CYS A 221 -14.23 4.69 -2.84
CA CYS A 221 -14.42 5.68 -3.91
C CYS A 221 -13.29 6.70 -3.84
N LYS A 222 -12.33 6.60 -4.78
CA LYS A 222 -11.17 7.49 -4.78
C LYS A 222 -11.57 8.89 -5.25
N GLY A 223 -11.12 9.91 -4.52
CA GLY A 223 -11.40 11.32 -4.81
C GLY A 223 -12.49 11.93 -3.93
N PHE A 224 -13.27 11.09 -3.24
CA PHE A 224 -14.26 11.52 -2.25
C PHE A 224 -13.80 11.12 -0.86
N ARG A 225 -13.96 12.01 0.11
CA ARG A 225 -13.84 11.65 1.53
C ARG A 225 -15.21 11.17 2.01
N LEU A 226 -15.30 9.90 2.36
CA LEU A 226 -16.44 9.37 3.11
C LEU A 226 -16.40 9.99 4.51
N ASN A 227 -17.20 11.04 4.71
CA ASN A 227 -17.51 11.58 6.03
C ASN A 227 -18.85 11.00 6.49
N ALA A 228 -19.15 11.09 7.79
CA ALA A 228 -20.36 10.50 8.38
C ALA A 228 -21.67 11.03 7.75
N GLU A 229 -21.63 12.18 7.08
CA GLU A 229 -22.76 12.74 6.35
C GLU A 229 -22.95 12.08 4.97
N VAL A 230 -21.85 11.87 4.23
CA VAL A 230 -21.88 11.17 2.93
C VAL A 230 -22.21 9.69 3.11
N GLU A 231 -21.75 9.07 4.20
CA GLU A 231 -22.05 7.67 4.52
C GLU A 231 -23.57 7.45 4.68
N LYS A 232 -24.27 8.39 5.34
CA LYS A 232 -25.74 8.34 5.47
C LYS A 232 -26.51 8.49 4.15
N ARG A 233 -25.90 9.07 3.11
CA ARG A 233 -26.54 9.29 1.79
C ARG A 233 -26.23 8.16 0.80
N LEU A 234 -25.26 7.31 1.10
CA LEU A 234 -24.92 6.11 0.32
C LEU A 234 -25.76 4.88 0.73
N HIS A 235 -26.54 5.00 1.80
CA HIS A 235 -27.50 4.03 2.32
C HIS A 235 -28.93 4.42 1.94
#